data_AF-A0A2S2F9F8-F1
#
_entry.id   AF-A0A2S2F9F8-F1
#
_cell.length_a   1.000
_cell.length_b   1.000
_cell.length_c   1.000
_cell.angle_alpha   90.00
_cell.angle_beta   90.00
_cell.angle_gamma   90.00
#
_symmetry.space_group_name_H-M   'P 1'
#
loop_
_entity.id
_entity.type
_entity.pdbx_description
1 polymer ?
#
loop_
_entity_poly.entity_id
_entity_poly.type
_entity_poly.pdbx_seq_one_letter_code
_entity_poly.pdbx_strand_id
1 'polypeptide(L)'
;MLLNDLLNELKEKFLYMQYVERVEIYKNQVVYIDIKTENLFFALDVNQQYEIFLVCRNPETQRFLSQYFQCFIDFRLKIYAKNKTLVSFLNIEYTPDIDKVIEKILKQLLAYTQNQNYLLNTLNDQVIQLNKQFKATQMNEIYLDMANTLSDKFLSIRETLIQIKEKELSLARFGDGEIRCMVTTGGCVFQKHDWKLMQELRDISRNDMGIMVCYPSLLIEDSFWNKFWLEFWAKCKFYLKHPQLGDAMITRPEAFYFYGNEIVDLWKTIWEGKKVCFITGKNSRLNAAHTIFSNITCASYIYSKNQDAYAEIDDVMKQCIEQKQVDLFLIALGPTGTVLAARLHHRGFRALDIGHLNNSYDTVFLNQMRPEQITYLASDSIPK
;
A
#
# COMPACT_ATOMS: atom_id res chain seq x y z
N MET A 1 0.25 64.78 -15.61
CA MET A 1 0.79 64.71 -16.98
C MET A 1 1.68 63.47 -17.11
N LEU A 2 2.88 63.45 -16.52
CA LEU A 2 3.83 62.33 -16.69
C LEU A 2 3.29 60.90 -16.53
N LEU A 3 2.47 60.60 -15.51
CA LEU A 3 2.00 59.23 -15.27
C LEU A 3 0.95 58.77 -16.31
N ASN A 4 0.12 59.69 -16.81
CA ASN A 4 -0.86 59.38 -17.87
C ASN A 4 -0.15 59.20 -19.22
N ASP A 5 0.92 59.95 -19.47
CA ASP A 5 1.74 59.81 -20.67
C ASP A 5 2.44 58.44 -20.67
N LEU A 6 3.04 58.05 -19.54
CA LEU A 6 3.61 56.72 -19.33
C LEU A 6 2.54 55.61 -19.46
N LEU A 7 1.34 55.82 -18.93
CA LEU A 7 0.24 54.86 -19.05
C LEU A 7 -0.11 54.62 -20.53
N ASN A 8 -0.21 55.67 -21.33
CA ASN A 8 -0.55 55.57 -22.74
C ASN A 8 0.55 54.84 -23.52
N GLU A 9 1.82 55.18 -23.27
CA GLU A 9 2.99 54.51 -23.86
C GLU A 9 2.99 53.01 -23.57
N LEU A 10 2.85 52.63 -22.29
CA LEU A 10 2.87 51.22 -21.88
C LEU A 10 1.63 50.46 -22.37
N LYS A 11 0.45 51.09 -22.41
CA LYS A 11 -0.75 50.47 -23.00
C LYS A 11 -0.57 50.17 -24.47
N GLU A 12 -0.07 51.13 -25.25
CA GLU A 12 0.17 50.96 -26.68
C GLU A 12 1.12 49.79 -26.94
N LYS A 13 2.13 49.59 -26.09
CA LYS A 13 3.18 48.59 -26.26
C LYS A 13 2.87 47.20 -25.71
N PHE A 14 2.11 47.08 -24.61
CA PHE A 14 2.00 45.81 -23.88
C PHE A 14 0.60 45.22 -23.85
N LEU A 15 -0.46 46.02 -24.02
CA LEU A 15 -1.84 45.56 -23.80
C LEU A 15 -2.28 44.44 -24.77
N TYR A 16 -1.63 44.32 -25.93
CA TYR A 16 -1.92 43.28 -26.92
C TYR A 16 -1.17 41.96 -26.68
N MET A 17 -0.26 41.88 -25.69
CA MET A 17 0.46 40.65 -25.39
C MET A 17 -0.44 39.66 -24.64
N GLN A 18 -0.42 38.38 -25.04
CA GLN A 18 -1.31 37.32 -24.52
C GLN A 18 -1.30 37.19 -22.98
N TYR A 19 -0.16 37.44 -22.35
CA TYR A 19 0.03 37.29 -20.90
C TYR A 19 -0.18 38.59 -20.11
N VAL A 20 -0.52 39.71 -20.76
CA VAL A 20 -0.80 40.98 -20.07
C VAL A 20 -2.29 41.06 -19.79
N GLU A 21 -2.68 41.09 -18.51
CA GLU A 21 -4.09 41.18 -18.12
C GLU A 21 -4.56 42.64 -18.18
N ARG A 22 -3.76 43.56 -17.63
CA ARG A 22 -4.13 45.00 -17.48
C ARG A 22 -2.88 45.88 -17.46
N VAL A 23 -3.07 47.13 -17.89
CA VAL A 23 -2.11 48.21 -17.70
C VAL A 23 -2.87 49.42 -17.16
N GLU A 24 -2.64 49.80 -15.90
CA GLU A 24 -3.42 50.83 -15.22
C GLU A 24 -2.57 51.62 -14.22
N ILE A 25 -3.12 52.74 -13.73
CA ILE A 25 -2.52 53.53 -12.66
C ILE A 25 -3.00 53.02 -11.31
N TYR A 26 -2.07 52.73 -10.40
CA TYR A 26 -2.38 52.40 -9.01
C TYR A 26 -2.04 53.55 -8.07
N LYS A 27 -3.05 53.98 -7.29
CA LYS A 27 -2.96 55.04 -6.25
C LYS A 27 -2.29 56.35 -6.73
N ASN A 28 -2.33 56.65 -8.03
CA ASN A 28 -1.65 57.79 -8.64
C ASN A 28 -0.12 57.83 -8.38
N GLN A 29 0.49 56.67 -8.12
CA GLN A 29 1.90 56.54 -7.75
C GLN A 29 2.71 55.79 -8.81
N VAL A 30 2.11 54.76 -9.42
CA VAL A 30 2.76 53.88 -10.40
C VAL A 30 1.80 53.52 -11.52
N VAL A 31 2.34 53.25 -12.71
CA VAL A 31 1.67 52.48 -13.75
C VAL A 31 2.07 51.02 -13.55
N TYR A 32 1.12 50.12 -13.38
CA TYR A 32 1.41 48.69 -13.26
C TYR A 32 1.02 47.95 -14.53
N ILE A 33 1.83 46.96 -14.91
CA ILE A 33 1.53 45.99 -15.96
C ILE A 33 1.30 44.65 -15.27
N ASP A 34 0.05 44.20 -15.21
CA ASP A 34 -0.29 42.89 -14.66
C ASP A 34 0.00 41.80 -15.69
N ILE A 35 0.80 40.82 -15.29
CA ILE A 35 1.21 39.67 -16.08
C ILE A 35 0.59 38.41 -15.47
N LYS A 36 -0.21 37.69 -16.26
CA LYS A 36 -0.83 36.44 -15.87
C LYS A 36 -0.60 35.37 -16.92
N THR A 37 -0.01 34.27 -16.48
CA THR A 37 0.23 33.05 -17.25
C THR A 37 -0.43 31.87 -16.53
N GLU A 38 -0.31 30.65 -17.06
CA GLU A 38 -0.79 29.45 -16.37
C GLU A 38 -0.12 29.26 -15.00
N ASN A 39 1.14 29.67 -14.85
CA ASN A 39 1.94 29.39 -13.64
C ASN A 39 2.26 30.62 -12.78
N LEU A 40 2.18 31.83 -13.35
CA LEU A 40 2.58 33.07 -12.68
C LEU A 40 1.50 34.14 -12.75
N PHE A 41 1.40 34.90 -11.66
CA PHE A 41 0.64 36.14 -11.56
C PHE A 41 1.44 37.20 -10.80
N PHE A 42 1.98 38.18 -11.53
CA PHE A 42 2.79 39.28 -10.98
C PHE A 42 2.51 40.58 -11.72
N ALA A 43 3.01 41.69 -11.19
CA ALA A 43 3.01 42.99 -11.86
C ALA A 43 4.42 43.57 -11.99
N LEU A 44 4.60 44.40 -13.00
CA LEU A 44 5.71 45.35 -13.07
C LEU A 44 5.17 46.75 -12.77
N ASP A 45 5.42 47.26 -11.57
CA ASP A 45 5.06 48.63 -11.19
C ASP A 45 6.17 49.59 -11.63
N VAL A 46 5.81 50.61 -12.42
CA VAL A 46 6.72 51.63 -12.93
C VAL A 46 6.32 53.00 -12.37
N ASN A 47 7.24 53.67 -11.68
CA ASN A 47 6.98 55.02 -11.15
C ASN A 47 7.43 56.13 -12.11
N GLN A 48 7.18 57.39 -11.74
CA GLN A 48 7.53 58.57 -12.55
C GLN A 48 9.06 58.75 -12.73
N GLN A 49 9.87 58.12 -11.89
CA GLN A 49 11.34 58.11 -12.01
C GLN A 49 11.85 56.92 -12.83
N TYR A 50 10.95 56.19 -13.51
CA TYR A 50 11.25 54.97 -14.27
C TYR A 50 11.91 53.87 -13.42
N GLU A 51 11.66 53.85 -12.12
CA GLU A 51 12.00 52.71 -11.27
C GLU A 51 10.96 51.60 -11.45
N ILE A 52 11.43 50.36 -11.55
CA ILE A 52 10.58 49.18 -11.76
C ILE A 52 10.60 48.29 -10.52
N PHE A 53 9.42 47.90 -10.06
CA PHE A 53 9.23 46.91 -9.01
C PHE A 53 8.56 45.67 -9.57
N LEU A 54 9.13 44.51 -9.28
CA LEU A 54 8.48 43.22 -9.44
C LEU A 54 7.54 43.00 -8.25
N VAL A 55 6.25 42.81 -8.53
CA VAL A 55 5.22 42.61 -7.50
C VAL A 55 4.55 41.26 -7.68
N CYS A 56 4.82 40.30 -6.81
CA CYS A 56 4.13 39.01 -6.83
C CYS A 56 2.69 39.18 -6.33
N ARG A 57 1.70 38.81 -7.13
CA ARG A 57 0.28 38.97 -6.76
C ARG A 57 -0.23 37.85 -5.85
N ASN A 58 0.49 36.72 -5.78
CA ASN A 58 0.16 35.59 -4.91
C ASN A 58 1.42 34.86 -4.40
N PRO A 59 1.30 34.06 -3.32
CA PRO A 59 2.42 33.31 -2.77
C PRO A 59 3.02 32.28 -3.73
N GLU A 60 2.21 31.69 -4.62
CA GLU A 60 2.66 30.70 -5.60
C GLU A 60 3.69 31.29 -6.56
N THR A 61 3.43 32.50 -7.07
CA THR A 61 4.34 33.24 -7.96
C THR A 61 5.64 33.60 -7.26
N GLN A 62 5.56 34.09 -6.02
CA GLN A 62 6.74 34.43 -5.23
C GLN A 62 7.64 33.21 -5.01
N ARG A 63 7.03 32.07 -4.63
CA ARG A 63 7.75 30.80 -4.43
C ARG A 63 8.38 30.31 -5.73
N PHE A 64 7.61 30.33 -6.82
CA PHE A 64 8.08 29.91 -8.14
C PHE A 64 9.31 30.71 -8.56
N LEU A 65 9.22 32.04 -8.57
CA LEU A 65 10.30 32.89 -9.05
C LEU A 65 11.54 32.72 -8.17
N SER A 66 11.35 32.58 -6.85
CA SER A 66 12.47 32.36 -5.93
C SER A 66 13.19 31.03 -6.19
N GLN A 67 12.45 29.97 -6.50
CA GLN A 67 13.02 28.67 -6.84
C GLN A 67 13.71 28.67 -8.21
N TYR A 68 13.05 29.23 -9.23
CA TYR A 68 13.56 29.27 -10.60
C TYR A 68 14.87 30.06 -10.70
N PHE A 69 14.93 31.23 -10.06
CA PHE A 69 16.12 32.09 -10.04
C PHE A 69 17.11 31.75 -8.92
N GLN A 70 16.81 30.76 -8.08
CA GLN A 70 17.66 30.31 -6.97
C GLN A 70 18.05 31.43 -5.99
N CYS A 71 17.12 32.36 -5.73
CA CYS A 71 17.31 33.46 -4.79
C CYS A 71 15.97 33.84 -4.14
N PHE A 72 15.98 34.38 -2.91
CA PHE A 72 14.74 34.85 -2.30
C PHE A 72 14.25 36.13 -3.00
N ILE A 73 13.01 36.11 -3.53
CA ILE A 73 12.34 37.26 -4.13
C ILE A 73 11.20 37.69 -3.20
N ASP A 74 11.20 38.93 -2.73
CA ASP A 74 10.12 39.46 -1.88
C ASP A 74 8.83 39.68 -2.71
N PHE A 75 7.67 39.77 -2.05
CA PHE A 75 6.39 40.05 -2.70
C PHE A 75 6.39 41.38 -3.47
N ARG A 76 7.24 42.34 -3.05
CA ARG A 76 7.50 43.57 -3.78
C ARG A 76 8.99 43.88 -3.74
N LEU A 77 9.66 43.70 -4.89
CA LEU A 77 11.10 43.86 -5.02
C LEU A 77 11.41 44.95 -6.05
N LYS A 78 12.18 45.97 -5.67
CA LYS A 78 12.70 46.94 -6.64
C LYS A 78 13.80 46.27 -7.47
N ILE A 79 13.58 46.15 -8.78
CA ILE A 79 14.48 45.41 -9.68
C ILE A 79 15.31 46.33 -10.58
N TYR A 80 14.86 47.56 -10.82
CA TYR A 80 15.52 48.50 -11.73
C TYR A 80 15.39 49.95 -11.23
N ALA A 81 16.49 50.70 -11.22
CA ALA A 81 16.50 52.13 -10.93
C ALA A 81 17.80 52.77 -11.45
N LYS A 82 17.78 54.10 -11.70
CA LYS A 82 18.96 54.87 -12.14
C LYS A 82 19.67 54.22 -13.34
N ASN A 83 18.87 53.72 -14.29
CA ASN A 83 19.32 53.03 -15.49
C ASN A 83 20.17 51.75 -15.25
N LYS A 84 19.97 51.08 -14.11
CA LYS A 84 20.68 49.85 -13.73
C LYS A 84 19.75 48.84 -13.09
N THR A 85 20.05 47.57 -13.32
CA THR A 85 19.43 46.44 -12.63
C THR A 85 19.98 46.33 -11.21
N LEU A 86 19.10 46.08 -10.24
CA LEU A 86 19.44 45.99 -8.81
C LEU A 86 19.51 44.55 -8.29
N VAL A 87 19.17 43.57 -9.13
CA VAL A 87 19.11 42.15 -8.80
C VAL A 87 20.03 41.34 -9.71
N SER A 88 20.57 40.24 -9.19
CA SER A 88 21.56 39.40 -9.91
C SER A 88 20.94 38.49 -10.97
N PHE A 89 19.65 38.17 -10.85
CA PHE A 89 18.96 37.23 -11.75
C PHE A 89 18.39 37.89 -13.01
N LEU A 90 18.54 39.22 -13.16
CA LEU A 90 18.20 39.95 -14.37
C LEU A 90 19.46 40.59 -14.95
N ASN A 91 19.65 40.47 -16.25
CA ASN A 91 20.74 41.13 -16.98
C ASN A 91 20.17 41.99 -18.10
N ILE A 92 20.02 43.29 -17.84
CA ILE A 92 19.44 44.26 -18.78
C ILE A 92 20.53 45.23 -19.23
N GLU A 93 20.90 45.16 -20.52
CA GLU A 93 21.77 46.17 -21.14
C GLU A 93 21.10 47.55 -21.15
N TYR A 94 21.90 48.60 -21.00
CA TYR A 94 21.42 49.98 -21.01
C TYR A 94 20.65 50.29 -22.30
N THR A 95 19.44 50.81 -22.13
CA THR A 95 18.60 51.34 -23.20
C THR A 95 17.90 52.59 -22.67
N PRO A 96 17.77 53.65 -23.47
CA PRO A 96 17.10 54.88 -23.05
C PRO A 96 15.57 54.71 -22.95
N ASP A 97 15.01 53.75 -23.68
CA ASP A 97 13.55 53.54 -23.76
C ASP A 97 13.07 52.56 -22.69
N ILE A 98 12.10 53.00 -21.86
CA ILE A 98 11.58 52.21 -20.72
C ILE A 98 10.79 50.98 -21.18
N ASP A 99 10.07 51.07 -22.29
CA ASP A 99 9.35 49.94 -22.89
C ASP A 99 10.32 48.80 -23.24
N LYS A 100 11.47 49.09 -23.83
CA LYS A 100 12.51 48.08 -24.12
C LYS A 100 13.10 47.46 -22.85
N VAL A 101 13.25 48.23 -21.77
CA VAL A 101 13.66 47.69 -20.46
C VAL A 101 12.63 46.66 -19.98
N ILE A 102 11.35 47.02 -19.99
CA ILE A 102 10.24 46.17 -19.56
C ILE A 102 10.16 44.90 -20.41
N GLU A 103 10.27 45.02 -21.74
CA GLU A 103 10.26 43.87 -22.64
C GLU A 103 11.38 42.87 -22.33
N LYS A 104 12.61 43.37 -22.11
CA LYS A 104 13.75 42.52 -21.72
C LYS A 104 13.54 41.85 -20.36
N ILE A 105 12.96 42.56 -19.38
CA ILE A 105 12.63 42.00 -18.07
C ILE A 105 11.59 40.88 -18.23
N LEU A 106 10.49 41.13 -18.95
CA LEU A 106 9.45 40.13 -19.19
C LEU A 106 9.99 38.88 -19.88
N LYS A 107 10.86 39.06 -20.89
CA LYS A 107 11.52 37.94 -21.58
C LYS A 107 12.33 37.05 -20.62
N GLN A 108 13.04 37.64 -19.66
CA GLN A 108 13.84 36.88 -18.69
C GLN A 108 12.96 36.24 -17.60
N LEU A 109 11.96 36.97 -17.08
CA LEU A 109 11.01 36.44 -16.09
C LEU A 109 10.16 35.29 -16.65
N LEU A 110 9.88 35.29 -17.95
CA LEU A 110 9.09 34.26 -18.63
C LEU A 110 9.96 33.21 -19.36
N ALA A 111 11.29 33.25 -19.24
CA ALA A 111 12.20 32.33 -19.92
C ALA A 111 11.96 30.85 -19.56
N TYR A 112 11.38 30.58 -18.38
CA TYR A 112 11.03 29.23 -17.95
C TYR A 112 10.07 28.52 -18.92
N THR A 113 9.22 29.29 -19.64
CA THR A 113 8.26 28.76 -20.62
C THR A 113 8.94 28.09 -21.82
N GLN A 114 10.23 28.36 -22.03
CA GLN A 114 11.04 27.77 -23.09
C GLN A 114 12.11 26.79 -22.56
N ASN A 115 12.23 26.65 -21.24
CA ASN A 115 13.21 25.78 -20.61
C ASN A 115 12.69 24.33 -20.56
N GLN A 116 13.13 23.49 -21.50
CA GLN A 116 12.70 22.11 -21.63
C GLN A 116 12.89 21.28 -20.36
N ASN A 117 14.01 21.45 -19.64
CA ASN A 117 14.29 20.72 -18.41
C ASN A 117 13.34 21.12 -17.28
N TYR A 118 13.04 22.42 -17.17
CA TYR A 118 12.08 22.91 -16.19
C TYR A 118 10.69 22.33 -16.44
N LEU A 119 10.20 22.42 -17.68
CA LEU A 119 8.90 21.90 -18.09
C LEU A 119 8.79 20.38 -17.86
N LEU A 120 9.84 19.62 -18.20
CA LEU A 120 9.87 18.17 -18.00
C LEU A 120 9.80 17.80 -16.52
N ASN A 121 10.55 18.50 -15.66
CA ASN A 121 10.53 18.27 -14.22
C ASN A 121 9.16 18.59 -13.60
N THR A 122 8.55 19.71 -13.97
CA THR A 122 7.20 20.06 -13.51
C THR A 122 6.16 19.02 -13.93
N LEU A 123 6.23 18.55 -15.17
CA LEU A 123 5.33 17.49 -15.66
C LEU A 123 5.54 16.19 -14.87
N ASN A 124 6.79 15.79 -14.63
CA ASN A 124 7.10 14.60 -13.83
C ASN A 124 6.54 14.71 -12.41
N ASP A 125 6.69 15.84 -11.75
CA ASP A 125 6.16 16.08 -10.41
C ASP A 125 4.63 16.00 -10.38
N GLN A 126 3.96 16.61 -11.36
CA GLN A 126 2.51 16.53 -11.52
C GLN A 126 2.04 15.08 -11.73
N VAL A 127 2.72 14.31 -12.59
CA VAL A 127 2.43 12.89 -12.83
C VAL A 127 2.63 12.07 -11.55
N ILE A 128 3.71 12.32 -10.79
CA ILE A 128 3.95 11.65 -9.50
C ILE A 128 2.83 11.96 -8.51
N GLN A 129 2.40 13.22 -8.42
CA GLN A 129 1.32 13.64 -7.52
C GLN A 129 -0.03 13.01 -7.90
N LEU A 130 -0.38 13.03 -9.19
CA LEU A 130 -1.58 12.38 -9.72
C LEU A 130 -1.58 10.87 -9.42
N ASN A 131 -0.44 10.20 -9.64
CA ASN A 131 -0.29 8.78 -9.33
C ASN A 131 -0.47 8.48 -7.82
N LYS A 132 0.03 9.36 -6.94
CA LYS A 132 -0.17 9.23 -5.49
C LYS A 132 -1.64 9.39 -5.12
N GLN A 133 -2.31 10.41 -5.65
CA GLN A 133 -3.73 10.66 -5.41
C GLN A 133 -4.59 9.49 -5.92
N PHE A 134 -4.34 9.03 -7.13
CA PHE A 134 -5.06 7.90 -7.73
C PHE A 134 -4.93 6.62 -6.89
N LYS A 135 -3.72 6.27 -6.46
CA LYS A 135 -3.48 5.12 -5.58
C LYS A 135 -4.20 5.26 -4.24
N ALA A 136 -4.18 6.45 -3.64
CA ALA A 136 -4.88 6.70 -2.38
C ALA A 136 -6.40 6.55 -2.54
N THR A 137 -6.98 7.10 -3.62
CA THR A 137 -8.41 6.95 -3.92
C THR A 137 -8.79 5.48 -4.10
N GLN A 138 -8.06 4.73 -4.92
CA GLN A 138 -8.32 3.29 -5.11
C GLN A 138 -8.23 2.50 -3.81
N MET A 139 -7.23 2.80 -2.98
CA MET A 139 -7.08 2.12 -1.70
C MET A 139 -8.26 2.40 -0.76
N ASN A 140 -8.68 3.66 -0.67
CA ASN A 140 -9.82 4.05 0.17
C ASN A 140 -11.11 3.35 -0.29
N GLU A 141 -11.33 3.22 -1.60
CA GLU A 141 -12.45 2.45 -2.15
C GLU A 141 -12.41 0.99 -1.72
N ILE A 142 -11.22 0.36 -1.77
CA ILE A 142 -11.03 -1.03 -1.32
C ILE A 142 -11.28 -1.17 0.18
N TYR A 143 -10.78 -0.26 1.01
CA TYR A 143 -11.01 -0.31 2.45
C TYR A 143 -12.48 -0.22 2.80
N LEU A 144 -13.21 0.72 2.20
CA LEU A 144 -14.65 0.86 2.41
C LEU A 144 -15.40 -0.38 1.93
N ASP A 145 -15.03 -0.93 0.76
CA ASP A 145 -15.67 -2.12 0.22
C ASP A 145 -15.38 -3.37 1.05
N MET A 146 -14.15 -3.54 1.54
CA MET A 146 -13.77 -4.60 2.48
C MET A 146 -14.52 -4.47 3.80
N ALA A 147 -14.54 -3.28 4.41
CA ALA A 147 -15.25 -3.03 5.66
C ALA A 147 -16.75 -3.36 5.50
N ASN A 148 -17.39 -2.91 4.44
CA ASN A 148 -18.79 -3.23 4.15
C ASN A 148 -19.02 -4.71 3.88
N THR A 149 -18.12 -5.35 3.12
CA THR A 149 -18.24 -6.77 2.77
C THR A 149 -18.04 -7.66 4.00
N LEU A 150 -17.10 -7.31 4.88
CA LEU A 150 -16.68 -8.10 6.04
C LEU A 150 -17.48 -7.78 7.31
N SER A 151 -18.00 -6.56 7.47
CA SER A 151 -18.79 -6.02 8.60
C SER A 151 -19.15 -7.03 9.71
N ASP A 152 -20.43 -7.39 9.85
CA ASP A 152 -20.93 -8.14 11.01
C ASP A 152 -20.64 -9.64 10.89
N LYS A 153 -20.05 -10.07 9.76
CA LYS A 153 -19.73 -11.46 9.50
C LYS A 153 -18.31 -11.85 9.92
N PHE A 154 -17.41 -10.88 10.12
CA PHE A 154 -16.01 -11.14 10.38
C PHE A 154 -15.71 -11.13 11.88
N LEU A 155 -15.35 -12.30 12.40
CA LEU A 155 -15.00 -12.49 13.80
C LEU A 155 -13.60 -11.92 14.08
N SER A 156 -13.42 -11.32 15.25
CA SER A 156 -12.08 -10.98 15.73
C SER A 156 -11.23 -12.25 15.94
N ILE A 157 -9.91 -12.07 16.07
CA ILE A 157 -8.96 -13.16 16.38
C ILE A 157 -9.43 -13.99 17.59
N ARG A 158 -9.82 -13.32 18.67
CA ARG A 158 -10.30 -13.96 19.91
C ARG A 158 -11.61 -14.72 19.70
N GLU A 159 -12.60 -14.07 19.08
CA GLU A 159 -13.90 -14.71 18.80
C GLU A 159 -13.77 -15.90 17.85
N THR A 160 -12.86 -15.82 16.88
CA THR A 160 -12.55 -16.92 15.97
C THR A 160 -12.11 -18.17 16.74
N LEU A 161 -11.16 -18.04 17.66
CA LEU A 161 -10.70 -19.17 18.47
C LEU A 161 -11.76 -19.69 19.43
N ILE A 162 -12.54 -18.80 20.05
CA ILE A 162 -13.67 -19.19 20.92
C ILE A 162 -14.67 -20.02 20.11
N GLN A 163 -15.06 -19.58 18.91
CA GLN A 163 -15.98 -20.32 18.03
C GLN A 163 -15.41 -21.69 17.62
N ILE A 164 -14.13 -21.76 17.24
CA ILE A 164 -13.48 -23.03 16.88
C ILE A 164 -13.49 -24.01 18.06
N LYS A 165 -13.28 -23.51 19.28
CA LYS A 165 -13.31 -24.32 20.49
C LYS A 165 -14.72 -24.79 20.84
N GLU A 166 -15.65 -23.86 21.04
CA GLU A 166 -16.98 -24.13 21.59
C GLU A 166 -17.84 -25.00 20.69
N LYS A 167 -17.69 -24.83 19.36
CA LYS A 167 -18.44 -25.60 18.36
C LYS A 167 -17.66 -26.79 17.78
N GLU A 168 -16.48 -27.06 18.33
CA GLU A 168 -15.55 -28.09 17.84
C GLU A 168 -15.27 -28.04 16.31
N LEU A 169 -15.21 -26.84 15.74
CA LEU A 169 -15.08 -26.68 14.30
C LEU A 169 -13.70 -27.14 13.80
N SER A 170 -13.70 -27.59 12.54
CA SER A 170 -12.49 -27.62 11.74
C SER A 170 -12.14 -26.21 11.23
N LEU A 171 -10.94 -26.01 10.72
CA LEU A 171 -10.43 -24.70 10.32
C LEU A 171 -9.72 -24.78 8.97
N ALA A 172 -10.17 -23.95 8.02
CA ALA A 172 -9.51 -23.71 6.74
C ALA A 172 -9.19 -22.21 6.62
N ARG A 173 -7.92 -21.85 6.45
CA ARG A 173 -7.50 -20.45 6.39
C ARG A 173 -7.06 -20.06 4.99
N PHE A 174 -7.32 -18.81 4.63
CA PHE A 174 -6.82 -18.16 3.44
C PHE A 174 -5.83 -17.08 3.84
N GLY A 175 -4.58 -17.21 3.39
CA GLY A 175 -3.59 -16.15 3.36
C GLY A 175 -3.42 -15.60 1.94
N ASP A 176 -2.34 -14.83 1.75
CA ASP A 176 -1.96 -14.29 0.44
C ASP A 176 -1.68 -15.41 -0.58
N GLY A 177 -1.05 -16.51 -0.13
CA GLY A 177 -0.76 -17.69 -0.96
C GLY A 177 -2.01 -18.39 -1.49
N GLU A 178 -2.98 -18.67 -0.62
CA GLU A 178 -4.24 -19.31 -0.99
C GLU A 178 -5.05 -18.42 -1.92
N ILE A 179 -5.13 -17.11 -1.64
CA ILE A 179 -5.84 -16.16 -2.49
C ILE A 179 -5.20 -16.12 -3.88
N ARG A 180 -3.87 -16.06 -3.99
CA ARG A 180 -3.16 -16.12 -5.28
C ARG A 180 -3.49 -17.40 -6.04
N CYS A 181 -3.48 -18.56 -5.38
CA CYS A 181 -3.82 -19.85 -6.01
C CYS A 181 -5.30 -19.91 -6.45
N MET A 182 -6.20 -19.26 -5.72
CA MET A 182 -7.63 -19.23 -5.99
C MET A 182 -7.99 -18.34 -7.19
N VAL A 183 -7.28 -17.22 -7.38
CA VAL A 183 -7.69 -16.16 -8.33
C VAL A 183 -6.71 -15.88 -9.47
N THR A 184 -5.57 -16.59 -9.53
CA THR A 184 -4.56 -16.41 -10.57
C THR A 184 -4.01 -17.74 -11.08
N THR A 185 -3.43 -17.73 -12.28
CA THR A 185 -2.73 -18.88 -12.87
C THR A 185 -1.22 -18.90 -12.54
N GLY A 186 -0.76 -18.04 -11.63
CA GLY A 186 0.65 -17.94 -11.25
C GLY A 186 1.07 -18.83 -10.07
N GLY A 187 0.11 -19.34 -9.30
CA GLY A 187 0.39 -20.02 -8.02
C GLY A 187 0.91 -19.07 -6.96
N CYS A 188 1.63 -19.61 -5.96
CA CYS A 188 2.35 -18.86 -4.95
C CYS A 188 3.79 -19.39 -4.78
N VAL A 189 4.56 -18.80 -3.85
CA VAL A 189 6.00 -19.09 -3.66
C VAL A 189 6.29 -20.58 -3.44
N PHE A 190 5.39 -21.30 -2.77
CA PHE A 190 5.58 -22.71 -2.39
C PHE A 190 4.59 -23.66 -3.08
N GLN A 191 3.76 -23.19 -4.00
CA GLN A 191 2.77 -24.00 -4.69
C GLN A 191 2.51 -23.46 -6.09
N LYS A 192 2.91 -24.22 -7.10
CA LYS A 192 2.58 -23.96 -8.51
C LYS A 192 1.07 -24.00 -8.71
N HIS A 193 0.64 -23.30 -9.75
CA HIS A 193 -0.74 -23.33 -10.20
C HIS A 193 -1.19 -24.76 -10.53
N ASP A 194 -2.37 -25.10 -10.04
CA ASP A 194 -3.10 -26.32 -10.36
C ASP A 194 -4.60 -25.98 -10.44
N TRP A 195 -5.28 -26.42 -11.50
CA TRP A 195 -6.68 -26.11 -11.74
C TRP A 195 -7.62 -26.73 -10.70
N LYS A 196 -7.30 -27.93 -10.21
CA LYS A 196 -8.09 -28.63 -9.20
C LYS A 196 -7.93 -27.94 -7.84
N LEU A 197 -6.70 -27.54 -7.48
CA LEU A 197 -6.44 -26.72 -6.28
C LEU A 197 -7.22 -25.42 -6.32
N MET A 198 -7.14 -24.70 -7.44
CA MET A 198 -7.86 -23.45 -7.64
C MET A 198 -9.37 -23.64 -7.43
N GLN A 199 -9.94 -24.68 -8.03
CA GLN A 199 -11.37 -24.96 -7.93
C GLN A 199 -11.79 -25.33 -6.51
N GLU A 200 -11.02 -26.17 -5.81
CA GLU A 200 -11.29 -26.53 -4.42
C GLU A 200 -11.21 -25.32 -3.49
N LEU A 201 -10.23 -24.43 -3.65
CA LEU A 201 -10.15 -23.17 -2.90
C LEU A 201 -11.35 -22.26 -3.15
N ARG A 202 -11.85 -22.18 -4.38
CA ARG A 202 -13.07 -21.44 -4.72
C ARG A 202 -14.30 -22.05 -4.06
N ASP A 203 -14.41 -23.36 -4.06
CA ASP A 203 -15.53 -24.06 -3.42
C ASP A 203 -15.49 -23.88 -1.90
N ILE A 204 -14.31 -23.93 -1.28
CA ILE A 204 -14.13 -23.62 0.13
C ILE A 204 -14.52 -22.17 0.44
N SER A 205 -14.16 -21.20 -0.41
CA SER A 205 -14.47 -19.77 -0.21
C SER A 205 -15.95 -19.42 -0.42
N ARG A 206 -16.62 -20.17 -1.29
CA ARG A 206 -17.98 -19.89 -1.75
C ARG A 206 -19.06 -20.66 -1.01
N ASN A 207 -18.80 -21.89 -0.62
CA ASN A 207 -19.83 -22.78 -0.09
C ASN A 207 -19.71 -22.88 1.43
N ASP A 208 -20.83 -22.82 2.14
CA ASP A 208 -20.87 -23.21 3.55
C ASP A 208 -20.73 -24.73 3.63
N MET A 209 -19.63 -25.18 4.25
CA MET A 209 -19.30 -26.60 4.40
C MET A 209 -19.27 -27.02 5.87
N GLY A 210 -19.72 -26.18 6.82
CA GLY A 210 -19.64 -26.48 8.26
C GLY A 210 -18.24 -26.37 8.87
N ILE A 211 -17.29 -25.76 8.15
CA ILE A 211 -15.92 -25.50 8.59
C ILE A 211 -15.73 -24.01 8.87
N MET A 212 -14.92 -23.64 9.88
CA MET A 212 -14.54 -22.25 10.08
C MET A 212 -13.59 -21.82 8.97
N VAL A 213 -14.09 -20.97 8.06
CA VAL A 213 -13.28 -20.36 6.99
C VAL A 213 -12.75 -19.02 7.46
N CYS A 214 -11.43 -18.84 7.41
CA CYS A 214 -10.78 -17.61 7.84
C CYS A 214 -10.11 -16.87 6.69
N TYR A 215 -10.17 -15.54 6.72
CA TYR A 215 -9.49 -14.64 5.77
C TYR A 215 -8.65 -13.60 6.52
N PRO A 216 -7.67 -12.96 5.88
CA PRO A 216 -6.88 -11.92 6.52
C PRO A 216 -7.76 -10.73 6.86
N SER A 217 -7.65 -10.21 8.09
CA SER A 217 -8.31 -8.98 8.49
C SER A 217 -7.80 -7.77 7.71
N LEU A 218 -8.58 -6.68 7.78
CA LEU A 218 -8.19 -5.40 7.19
C LEU A 218 -7.06 -4.76 8.02
N LEU A 219 -5.82 -4.93 7.57
CA LEU A 219 -4.62 -4.35 8.19
C LEU A 219 -4.22 -3.06 7.46
N ILE A 220 -4.92 -1.96 7.74
CA ILE A 220 -4.79 -0.69 6.99
C ILE A 220 -3.39 -0.06 7.07
N GLU A 221 -2.65 -0.35 8.14
CA GLU A 221 -1.28 0.12 8.37
C GLU A 221 -0.23 -0.75 7.66
N ASP A 222 -0.59 -1.96 7.22
CA ASP A 222 0.36 -2.91 6.65
C ASP A 222 0.57 -2.68 5.15
N SER A 223 1.77 -2.21 4.80
CA SER A 223 2.11 -1.89 3.41
C SER A 223 2.09 -3.07 2.44
N PHE A 224 2.28 -4.31 2.92
CA PHE A 224 2.18 -5.50 2.10
C PHE A 224 0.72 -5.80 1.79
N TRP A 225 -0.14 -5.85 2.80
CA TRP A 225 -1.58 -6.11 2.61
C TRP A 225 -2.25 -5.03 1.78
N ASN A 226 -1.86 -3.76 1.95
CA ASN A 226 -2.37 -2.66 1.12
C ASN A 226 -2.06 -2.90 -0.37
N LYS A 227 -0.81 -3.24 -0.70
CA LYS A 227 -0.44 -3.59 -2.09
C LYS A 227 -1.13 -4.85 -2.58
N PHE A 228 -1.29 -5.84 -1.71
CA PHE A 228 -1.94 -7.09 -2.04
C PHE A 228 -3.41 -6.88 -2.40
N TRP A 229 -4.16 -6.14 -1.58
CA TRP A 229 -5.59 -5.94 -1.78
C TRP A 229 -5.91 -5.08 -3.00
N LEU A 230 -5.05 -4.12 -3.37
CA LEU A 230 -5.14 -3.39 -4.66
C LEU A 230 -5.25 -4.33 -5.86
N GLU A 231 -4.54 -5.46 -5.83
CA GLU A 231 -4.50 -6.40 -6.95
C GLU A 231 -5.59 -7.48 -6.84
N PHE A 232 -5.87 -7.96 -5.63
CA PHE A 232 -6.61 -9.21 -5.45
C PHE A 232 -8.01 -9.07 -4.85
N TRP A 233 -8.36 -7.94 -4.21
CA TRP A 233 -9.62 -7.83 -3.46
C TRP A 233 -10.85 -8.11 -4.34
N ALA A 234 -10.97 -7.44 -5.49
CA ALA A 234 -12.12 -7.60 -6.38
C ALA A 234 -12.31 -9.06 -6.85
N LYS A 235 -11.21 -9.76 -7.15
CA LYS A 235 -11.24 -11.17 -7.57
C LYS A 235 -11.58 -12.10 -6.41
N CYS A 236 -11.03 -11.82 -5.22
CA CYS A 236 -11.27 -12.57 -4.00
C CYS A 236 -12.74 -12.47 -3.56
N LYS A 237 -13.28 -11.25 -3.50
CA LYS A 237 -14.67 -10.94 -3.12
C LYS A 237 -15.70 -11.68 -3.98
N PHE A 238 -15.38 -11.95 -5.26
CA PHE A 238 -16.25 -12.72 -6.14
C PHE A 238 -16.60 -14.09 -5.57
N TYR A 239 -15.65 -14.77 -4.94
CA TYR A 239 -15.83 -16.11 -4.35
C TYR A 239 -16.22 -16.08 -2.87
N LEU A 240 -15.97 -14.99 -2.17
CA LEU A 240 -16.23 -14.89 -0.73
C LEU A 240 -17.73 -14.77 -0.42
N LYS A 241 -18.39 -15.88 -0.11
CA LYS A 241 -19.85 -15.94 0.13
C LYS A 241 -20.27 -16.47 1.51
N HIS A 242 -19.32 -16.72 2.39
CA HIS A 242 -19.61 -17.19 3.74
C HIS A 242 -20.45 -16.19 4.56
N PRO A 243 -21.43 -16.68 5.34
CA PRO A 243 -22.22 -15.84 6.24
C PRO A 243 -21.46 -15.42 7.49
N GLN A 244 -20.39 -16.15 7.86
CA GLN A 244 -19.48 -15.85 8.96
C GLN A 244 -18.06 -16.25 8.57
N LEU A 245 -17.08 -15.42 8.91
CA LEU A 245 -15.66 -15.61 8.62
C LEU A 245 -14.85 -15.43 9.89
N GLY A 246 -13.81 -16.24 10.06
CA GLY A 246 -12.80 -16.01 11.07
C GLY A 246 -11.62 -15.16 10.57
N ASP A 247 -10.76 -14.76 11.49
CA ASP A 247 -9.52 -14.06 11.16
C ASP A 247 -8.37 -15.04 10.91
N ALA A 248 -7.75 -14.99 9.73
CA ALA A 248 -6.60 -15.82 9.39
C ALA A 248 -5.33 -15.43 10.16
N MET A 249 -5.31 -14.26 10.81
CA MET A 249 -4.22 -13.79 11.67
C MET A 249 -4.09 -14.59 12.97
N ILE A 250 -5.05 -15.46 13.31
CA ILE A 250 -5.00 -16.33 14.51
C ILE A 250 -3.74 -17.23 14.57
N THR A 251 -3.06 -17.45 13.45
CA THR A 251 -1.80 -18.23 13.38
C THR A 251 -0.57 -17.39 13.03
N ARG A 252 -0.65 -16.06 13.21
CA ARG A 252 0.34 -15.09 12.75
C ARG A 252 0.86 -14.24 13.91
N PRO A 253 2.04 -13.60 13.80
CA PRO A 253 2.63 -12.81 14.89
C PRO A 253 1.68 -11.75 15.46
N GLU A 254 0.84 -11.16 14.61
CA GLU A 254 -0.17 -10.16 14.95
C GLU A 254 -1.05 -10.61 16.12
N ALA A 255 -1.55 -11.86 16.11
CA ALA A 255 -2.36 -12.39 17.20
C ALA A 255 -1.60 -12.41 18.54
N PHE A 256 -0.32 -12.77 18.52
CA PHE A 256 0.51 -12.80 19.73
C PHE A 256 0.91 -11.40 20.18
N TYR A 257 1.16 -10.46 19.27
CA TYR A 257 1.42 -9.06 19.62
C TYR A 257 0.20 -8.39 20.26
N PHE A 258 -1.01 -8.69 19.77
CA PHE A 258 -2.24 -8.07 20.29
C PHE A 258 -2.71 -8.68 21.61
N TYR A 259 -2.54 -9.99 21.81
CA TYR A 259 -3.16 -10.72 22.94
C TYR A 259 -2.17 -11.42 23.87
N GLY A 260 -0.88 -11.47 23.54
CA GLY A 260 0.15 -12.09 24.39
C GLY A 260 -0.18 -13.53 24.77
N ASN A 261 -0.12 -13.86 26.07
CA ASN A 261 -0.38 -15.22 26.55
C ASN A 261 -1.85 -15.65 26.42
N GLU A 262 -2.81 -14.73 26.34
CA GLU A 262 -4.23 -15.09 26.23
C GLU A 262 -4.51 -15.95 24.99
N ILE A 263 -3.90 -15.60 23.84
CA ILE A 263 -4.09 -16.36 22.61
C ILE A 263 -3.41 -17.73 22.68
N VAL A 264 -2.29 -17.84 23.41
CA VAL A 264 -1.57 -19.09 23.64
C VAL A 264 -2.45 -20.04 24.44
N ASP A 265 -3.06 -19.54 25.51
CA ASP A 265 -3.94 -20.32 26.37
C ASP A 265 -5.20 -20.77 25.63
N LEU A 266 -5.83 -19.87 24.85
CA LEU A 266 -6.98 -20.21 24.01
C LEU A 266 -6.66 -21.34 23.03
N TRP A 267 -5.54 -21.23 22.30
CA TRP A 267 -5.06 -22.29 21.42
C TRP A 267 -4.86 -23.61 22.16
N LYS A 268 -4.18 -23.58 23.31
CA LYS A 268 -3.95 -24.76 24.14
C LYS A 268 -5.23 -25.46 24.55
N THR A 269 -6.31 -24.71 24.84
CA THR A 269 -7.58 -25.33 25.23
C THR A 269 -8.27 -26.13 24.09
N ILE A 270 -7.87 -25.96 22.83
CA ILE A 270 -8.46 -26.68 21.69
C ILE A 270 -7.95 -28.13 21.61
N TRP A 271 -6.68 -28.36 21.98
CA TRP A 271 -6.02 -29.68 21.88
C TRP A 271 -5.60 -30.26 23.24
N GLU A 272 -6.05 -29.67 24.34
CA GLU A 272 -5.84 -30.20 25.69
C GLU A 272 -6.26 -31.67 25.78
N GLY A 273 -5.31 -32.53 26.15
CA GLY A 273 -5.55 -33.97 26.31
C GLY A 273 -5.95 -34.70 25.02
N LYS A 274 -5.66 -34.14 23.83
CA LYS A 274 -5.97 -34.78 22.54
C LYS A 274 -4.77 -35.54 21.99
N LYS A 275 -5.03 -36.64 21.28
CA LYS A 275 -4.05 -37.34 20.43
C LYS A 275 -3.99 -36.63 19.07
N VAL A 276 -2.86 -36.04 18.75
CA VAL A 276 -2.72 -35.14 17.59
C VAL A 276 -1.87 -35.77 16.49
N CYS A 277 -2.34 -35.67 15.26
CA CYS A 277 -1.54 -35.97 14.07
C CYS A 277 -1.16 -34.66 13.36
N PHE A 278 0.14 -34.40 13.26
CA PHE A 278 0.69 -33.24 12.59
C PHE A 278 0.93 -33.56 11.12
N ILE A 279 0.40 -32.72 10.22
CA ILE A 279 0.56 -32.86 8.78
C ILE A 279 1.37 -31.69 8.26
N THR A 280 2.57 -31.97 7.75
CA THR A 280 3.49 -30.90 7.33
C THR A 280 4.47 -31.34 6.25
N GLY A 281 5.18 -30.40 5.65
CA GLY A 281 6.20 -30.70 4.65
C GLY A 281 7.46 -31.30 5.28
N LYS A 282 8.16 -32.16 4.53
CA LYS A 282 9.49 -32.68 4.92
C LYS A 282 10.46 -31.52 5.10
N ASN A 283 11.06 -31.36 6.27
CA ASN A 283 11.92 -30.23 6.66
C ASN A 283 11.15 -28.91 6.92
N SER A 284 9.84 -28.98 7.13
CA SER A 284 9.08 -27.89 7.72
C SER A 284 9.50 -27.65 9.18
N ARG A 285 9.22 -26.46 9.69
CA ARG A 285 9.55 -26.05 11.07
C ARG A 285 8.43 -26.36 12.08
N LEU A 286 7.35 -27.01 11.65
CA LEU A 286 6.28 -27.41 12.56
C LEU A 286 6.78 -28.49 13.52
N ASN A 287 6.88 -28.12 14.79
CA ASN A 287 7.46 -28.95 15.83
C ASN A 287 6.43 -29.29 16.92
N ALA A 288 6.06 -30.57 17.05
CA ALA A 288 5.11 -31.06 18.04
C ALA A 288 5.66 -30.98 19.48
N ALA A 289 6.99 -30.92 19.66
CA ALA A 289 7.62 -30.69 20.96
C ALA A 289 7.66 -29.20 21.35
N HIS A 290 7.14 -28.30 20.51
CA HIS A 290 7.08 -26.88 20.83
C HIS A 290 6.12 -26.61 22.01
N THR A 291 6.46 -25.63 22.86
CA THR A 291 5.73 -25.35 24.12
C THR A 291 4.24 -25.06 23.92
N ILE A 292 3.85 -24.53 22.76
CA ILE A 292 2.44 -24.27 22.44
C ILE A 292 1.59 -25.55 22.38
N PHE A 293 2.21 -26.71 22.12
CA PHE A 293 1.55 -28.02 22.05
C PHE A 293 1.82 -28.88 23.29
N SER A 294 2.36 -28.32 24.37
CA SER A 294 2.85 -29.09 25.53
C SER A 294 1.78 -29.90 26.29
N ASN A 295 0.51 -29.67 26.01
CA ASN A 295 -0.65 -30.23 26.70
C ASN A 295 -1.44 -31.25 25.85
N ILE A 296 -0.87 -31.69 24.71
CA ILE A 296 -1.40 -32.83 23.94
C ILE A 296 -1.05 -34.15 24.63
N THR A 297 -1.83 -35.20 24.39
CA THR A 297 -1.54 -36.54 24.94
C THR A 297 -0.41 -37.24 24.19
N CYS A 298 -0.44 -37.19 22.86
CA CYS A 298 0.64 -37.71 22.03
C CYS A 298 0.63 -37.03 20.65
N ALA A 299 1.78 -37.12 19.98
CA ALA A 299 1.99 -36.60 18.63
C ALA A 299 2.33 -37.74 17.68
N SER A 300 1.78 -37.68 16.47
CA SER A 300 2.20 -38.45 15.30
C SER A 300 2.39 -37.50 14.12
N TYR A 301 3.03 -37.97 13.05
CA TYR A 301 3.31 -37.15 11.87
C TYR A 301 2.92 -37.85 10.58
N ILE A 302 2.38 -37.08 9.64
CA ILE A 302 2.29 -37.40 8.22
C ILE A 302 3.05 -36.32 7.45
N TYR A 303 4.01 -36.73 6.64
CA TYR A 303 4.85 -35.81 5.88
C TYR A 303 4.47 -35.80 4.40
N SER A 304 4.46 -34.61 3.79
CA SER A 304 4.37 -34.41 2.34
C SER A 304 5.56 -33.59 1.84
N LYS A 305 5.56 -33.16 0.58
CA LYS A 305 6.56 -32.24 0.04
C LYS A 305 6.51 -30.89 0.78
N ASN A 306 7.66 -30.22 0.85
CA ASN A 306 7.79 -28.85 1.37
C ASN A 306 7.32 -27.78 0.37
N GLN A 307 7.21 -28.12 -0.92
CA GLN A 307 6.69 -27.28 -1.99
C GLN A 307 5.89 -28.15 -2.96
N ASP A 308 4.91 -27.56 -3.65
CA ASP A 308 4.01 -28.26 -4.57
C ASP A 308 3.32 -29.48 -3.90
N ALA A 309 3.01 -29.37 -2.61
CA ALA A 309 2.46 -30.45 -1.79
C ALA A 309 1.08 -30.92 -2.28
N TYR A 310 0.36 -30.07 -3.03
CA TYR A 310 -0.93 -30.43 -3.60
C TYR A 310 -0.84 -31.64 -4.54
N ALA A 311 0.31 -31.86 -5.18
CA ALA A 311 0.55 -33.03 -6.03
C ALA A 311 0.47 -34.37 -5.26
N GLU A 312 0.57 -34.36 -3.92
CA GLU A 312 0.49 -35.53 -3.05
C GLU A 312 -0.76 -35.52 -2.15
N ILE A 313 -1.71 -34.60 -2.36
CA ILE A 313 -2.83 -34.42 -1.43
C ILE A 313 -3.69 -35.68 -1.27
N ASP A 314 -3.87 -36.47 -2.33
CA ASP A 314 -4.66 -37.70 -2.30
C ASP A 314 -3.96 -38.80 -1.48
N ASP A 315 -2.63 -38.92 -1.57
CA ASP A 315 -1.83 -39.86 -0.76
C ASP A 315 -1.79 -39.45 0.72
N VAL A 316 -1.66 -38.15 1.00
CA VAL A 316 -1.74 -37.61 2.36
C VAL A 316 -3.12 -37.88 2.95
N MET A 317 -4.19 -37.64 2.18
CA MET A 317 -5.56 -37.90 2.61
C MET A 317 -5.76 -39.39 2.97
N LYS A 318 -5.24 -40.31 2.15
CA LYS A 318 -5.30 -41.75 2.43
C LYS A 318 -4.61 -42.09 3.76
N GLN A 319 -3.40 -41.60 3.98
CA GLN A 319 -2.67 -41.81 5.24
C GLN A 319 -3.41 -41.26 6.46
N CYS A 320 -4.11 -40.14 6.31
CA CYS A 320 -4.92 -39.56 7.39
C CYS A 320 -6.11 -40.47 7.75
N ILE A 321 -6.83 -40.99 6.75
CA ILE A 321 -7.99 -41.88 6.96
C ILE A 321 -7.58 -43.21 7.61
N GLU A 322 -6.35 -43.67 7.36
CA GLU A 322 -5.80 -44.90 7.94
C GLU A 322 -5.36 -44.73 9.40
N GLN A 323 -5.21 -43.50 9.91
CA GLN A 323 -4.86 -43.26 11.31
C GLN A 323 -5.95 -43.77 12.25
N LYS A 324 -5.54 -44.64 13.18
CA LYS A 324 -6.39 -45.11 14.28
C LYS A 324 -5.99 -44.33 15.52
N GLN A 325 -6.96 -43.84 16.29
CA GLN A 325 -6.75 -43.11 17.55
C GLN A 325 -6.16 -41.70 17.39
N VAL A 326 -6.59 -40.94 16.38
CA VAL A 326 -6.31 -39.51 16.26
C VAL A 326 -7.59 -38.74 16.55
N ASP A 327 -7.52 -37.79 17.47
CA ASP A 327 -8.66 -36.93 17.83
C ASP A 327 -8.67 -35.65 16.98
N LEU A 328 -7.48 -35.20 16.53
CA LEU A 328 -7.30 -33.91 15.86
C LEU A 328 -6.13 -33.95 14.88
N PHE A 329 -6.35 -33.43 13.68
CA PHE A 329 -5.28 -33.16 12.72
C PHE A 329 -4.87 -31.68 12.79
N LEU A 330 -3.57 -31.41 12.93
CA LEU A 330 -3.01 -30.06 12.86
C LEU A 330 -2.14 -29.94 11.62
N ILE A 331 -2.44 -28.98 10.75
CA ILE A 331 -1.88 -28.92 9.40
C ILE A 331 -1.06 -27.64 9.20
N ALA A 332 0.16 -27.78 8.67
CA ALA A 332 0.95 -26.67 8.13
C ALA A 332 1.55 -27.08 6.78
N LEU A 333 0.79 -26.83 5.70
CA LEU A 333 1.11 -27.32 4.35
C LEU A 333 0.70 -26.34 3.22
N GLY A 334 0.73 -25.03 3.50
CA GLY A 334 0.38 -24.00 2.51
C GLY A 334 -1.06 -24.17 1.99
N PRO A 335 -1.33 -23.96 0.67
CA PRO A 335 -2.70 -23.98 0.16
C PRO A 335 -3.28 -25.40 0.16
N THR A 336 -2.40 -26.40 0.11
CA THR A 336 -2.75 -27.81 0.32
C THR A 336 -3.33 -28.03 1.71
N GLY A 337 -2.83 -27.32 2.72
CA GLY A 337 -3.32 -27.43 4.09
C GLY A 337 -4.78 -26.98 4.22
N THR A 338 -5.13 -25.84 3.60
CA THR A 338 -6.50 -25.33 3.52
C THR A 338 -7.46 -26.35 2.90
N VAL A 339 -7.07 -26.92 1.74
CA VAL A 339 -7.89 -27.93 1.05
C VAL A 339 -7.99 -29.23 1.85
N LEU A 340 -6.87 -29.70 2.42
CA LEU A 340 -6.84 -30.92 3.20
C LEU A 340 -7.70 -30.83 4.45
N ALA A 341 -7.72 -29.67 5.13
CA ALA A 341 -8.59 -29.44 6.28
C ALA A 341 -10.07 -29.58 5.89
N ALA A 342 -10.49 -28.99 4.77
CA ALA A 342 -11.85 -29.12 4.26
C ALA A 342 -12.21 -30.56 3.86
N ARG A 343 -11.29 -31.27 3.19
CA ARG A 343 -11.51 -32.69 2.82
C ARG A 343 -11.63 -33.61 4.04
N LEU A 344 -10.80 -33.42 5.06
CA LEU A 344 -10.85 -34.18 6.31
C LEU A 344 -12.16 -33.89 7.06
N HIS A 345 -12.55 -32.62 7.13
CA HIS A 345 -13.84 -32.21 7.69
C HIS A 345 -15.01 -32.92 7.00
N HIS A 346 -15.04 -32.94 5.68
CA HIS A 346 -16.07 -33.63 4.92
C HIS A 346 -16.11 -35.15 5.18
N ARG A 347 -14.99 -35.76 5.58
CA ARG A 347 -14.93 -37.17 6.00
C ARG A 347 -15.24 -37.40 7.49
N GLY A 348 -15.64 -36.37 8.22
CA GLY A 348 -16.00 -36.44 9.64
C GLY A 348 -14.82 -36.34 10.60
N PHE A 349 -13.63 -35.97 10.12
CA PHE A 349 -12.48 -35.73 10.98
C PHE A 349 -12.37 -34.26 11.35
N ARG A 350 -11.89 -33.96 12.56
CA ARG A 350 -11.56 -32.59 12.95
C ARG A 350 -10.15 -32.25 12.50
N ALA A 351 -10.02 -31.20 11.68
CA ALA A 351 -8.73 -30.77 11.13
C ALA A 351 -8.58 -29.25 11.20
N LEU A 352 -7.42 -28.78 11.65
CA LEU A 352 -7.11 -27.36 11.78
C LEU A 352 -5.88 -27.01 10.94
N ASP A 353 -6.07 -26.16 9.93
CA ASP A 353 -4.96 -25.48 9.28
C ASP A 353 -4.36 -24.45 10.24
N ILE A 354 -3.22 -24.77 10.84
CA ILE A 354 -2.50 -23.94 11.81
C ILE A 354 -1.30 -23.20 11.19
N GLY A 355 -0.96 -23.46 9.93
CA GLY A 355 0.09 -22.73 9.20
C GLY A 355 1.37 -22.51 10.01
N HIS A 356 1.77 -21.25 10.18
CA HIS A 356 3.00 -20.85 10.88
C HIS A 356 2.84 -20.62 12.39
N LEU A 357 1.88 -21.28 13.06
CA LEU A 357 1.54 -20.97 14.45
C LEU A 357 2.74 -20.98 15.41
N ASN A 358 3.52 -22.06 15.46
CA ASN A 358 4.66 -22.14 16.38
C ASN A 358 5.78 -21.15 16.02
N ASN A 359 6.07 -20.94 14.73
CA ASN A 359 7.07 -19.96 14.31
C ASN A 359 6.63 -18.51 14.63
N SER A 360 5.33 -18.24 14.54
CA SER A 360 4.76 -16.94 14.90
C SER A 360 4.84 -16.67 16.39
N TYR A 361 4.62 -17.71 17.21
CA TYR A 361 4.91 -17.67 18.64
C TYR A 361 6.39 -17.32 18.89
N ASP A 362 7.32 -18.04 18.25
CA ASP A 362 8.76 -17.83 18.42
C ASP A 362 9.20 -16.42 18.01
N THR A 363 8.58 -15.86 16.97
CA THR A 363 8.83 -14.48 16.53
C THR A 363 8.54 -13.47 17.66
N VAL A 364 7.42 -13.65 18.36
CA VAL A 364 6.97 -12.67 19.37
C VAL A 364 7.62 -12.91 20.72
N PHE A 365 7.68 -14.15 21.19
CA PHE A 365 8.14 -14.46 22.54
C PHE A 365 9.64 -14.72 22.62
N LEU A 366 10.28 -15.16 21.53
CA LEU A 366 11.70 -15.51 21.48
C LEU A 366 12.52 -14.59 20.55
N ASN A 367 11.90 -13.56 19.98
CA ASN A 367 12.53 -12.63 19.03
C ASN A 367 13.22 -13.33 17.83
N GLN A 368 12.67 -14.46 17.38
CA GLN A 368 13.15 -15.12 16.17
C GLN A 368 12.70 -14.37 14.90
N MET A 369 13.40 -14.61 13.79
CA MET A 369 13.01 -14.05 12.50
C MET A 369 11.63 -14.55 12.06
N ARG A 370 10.88 -13.71 11.33
CA ARG A 370 9.59 -14.12 10.78
C ARG A 370 9.75 -15.31 9.83
N PRO A 371 8.75 -16.20 9.72
CA PRO A 371 8.80 -17.35 8.81
C PRO A 371 9.23 -16.99 7.39
N GLU A 372 8.72 -15.87 6.87
CA GLU A 372 8.97 -15.36 5.52
C GLU A 372 10.39 -14.84 5.29
N GLN A 373 11.13 -14.53 6.35
CA GLN A 373 12.49 -13.99 6.30
C GLN A 373 13.57 -15.06 6.37
N ILE A 374 13.19 -16.30 6.72
CA ILE A 374 14.15 -17.39 6.92
C ILE A 374 14.17 -18.27 5.67
N THR A 375 15.29 -18.29 4.95
CA THR A 375 15.52 -19.16 3.79
C THR A 375 15.36 -20.65 4.17
N TYR A 376 14.67 -21.43 3.34
CA TYR A 376 14.67 -22.89 3.48
C TYR A 376 16.07 -23.41 3.16
N LEU A 377 16.68 -24.16 4.09
CA LEU A 377 17.89 -24.92 3.78
C LEU A 377 17.50 -25.98 2.75
N ALA A 378 18.21 -26.03 1.63
CA ALA A 378 18.10 -27.12 0.67
C ALA A 378 18.40 -28.46 1.37
N SER A 379 17.78 -29.55 0.89
CA SER A 379 17.76 -30.88 1.49
C SER A 379 19.11 -31.55 1.76
N ASP A 380 20.24 -30.92 1.43
CA ASP A 380 21.54 -31.58 1.34
C ASP A 380 22.56 -31.10 2.40
N SER A 381 22.13 -30.32 3.39
CA SER A 381 23.05 -29.78 4.41
C SER A 381 22.64 -30.09 5.85
N ILE A 382 22.46 -31.36 6.19
CA ILE A 382 22.62 -31.82 7.57
C ILE A 382 23.57 -33.04 7.56
N PRO A 383 24.71 -32.99 8.28
CA PRO A 383 25.58 -34.15 8.43
C PRO A 383 24.85 -35.26 9.20
N LYS A 384 25.17 -36.51 8.82
CA LYS A 384 24.64 -37.76 9.40
C LYS A 384 24.59 -37.80 10.92
#